data_AF-A0AAE9YUL8-F1
#
_entry.id   AF-A0AAE9YUL8-F1
#
_cell.length_a   1.000
_cell.length_b   1.000
_cell.length_c   1.000
_cell.angle_alpha   90.00
_cell.angle_beta   90.00
_cell.angle_gamma   90.00
#
_symmetry.space_group_name_H-M   'P 1'
#
loop_
_entity.id
_entity.type
_entity.pdbx_description
1 polymer ?
#
loop_
_entity_poly.entity_id
_entity_poly.type
_entity_poly.pdbx_seq_one_letter_code
_entity_poly.pdbx_strand_id
1 'polypeptide(L)'
;MTVQASLTISDADNQIVVFLNGEEIYNKSTIGEKPLTDVTDLSAKLVEGDNTLLILGINWGGPSTFKGYLTVNGAVSPFHKMYDAMAPRGLLWSDTFVIQGECPNVPVLNRVTSGSHPEIPEELIEGFSDGAESLDFSDNCEVIHWNGYTYWAFSYMDNRESLAIVAFDNDGQLVGKIEKKGAHFLWQISLDHASKTVTFYGQHNHHITMGWEELKACCQESMPA
;
A
#
# COMPACT_ATOMS: atom_id res chain seq x y z
N MET A 1 10.39 5.97 1.95
CA MET A 1 10.61 7.43 2.02
C MET A 1 10.39 7.92 3.46
N THR A 2 11.23 8.83 3.97
CA THR A 2 11.00 9.43 5.30
C THR A 2 9.96 10.55 5.19
N VAL A 3 8.82 10.40 5.86
CA VAL A 3 7.77 11.42 5.93
C VAL A 3 8.30 12.63 6.70
N GLN A 4 8.04 13.83 6.22
CA GLN A 4 8.33 15.07 6.94
C GLN A 4 7.03 15.72 7.38
N ALA A 5 6.86 15.95 8.68
CA ALA A 5 5.68 16.60 9.21
C ALA A 5 5.97 17.54 10.37
N SER A 6 5.30 18.69 10.39
CA SER A 6 5.40 19.64 11.50
C SER A 6 4.07 20.32 11.79
N LEU A 7 3.84 20.61 13.05
CA LEU A 7 2.72 21.41 13.52
C LEU A 7 3.22 22.76 13.99
N THR A 8 2.72 23.83 13.38
CA THR A 8 2.95 25.20 13.83
C THR A 8 1.69 25.69 14.55
N ILE A 9 1.85 26.15 15.79
CA ILE A 9 0.81 26.82 16.58
C ILE A 9 1.23 28.27 16.74
N SER A 10 0.28 29.19 16.65
CA SER A 10 0.50 30.62 16.81
C SER A 10 -0.70 31.26 17.50
N ASP A 11 -0.43 32.33 18.24
CA ASP A 11 -1.45 33.12 18.92
C ASP A 11 -2.44 32.27 19.72
N ALA A 12 -1.92 31.26 20.45
CA ALA A 12 -2.76 30.42 21.29
C ALA A 12 -2.87 31.00 22.71
N ASP A 13 -4.11 31.17 23.17
CA ASP A 13 -4.42 31.64 24.51
C ASP A 13 -4.41 30.51 25.55
N ASN A 14 -3.88 30.83 26.74
CA ASN A 14 -3.82 29.99 27.94
C ASN A 14 -3.18 28.61 27.77
N GLN A 15 -3.84 27.62 27.17
CA GLN A 15 -3.30 26.27 27.05
C GLN A 15 -3.70 25.60 25.74
N ILE A 16 -2.76 24.86 25.16
CA ILE A 16 -2.99 23.97 24.04
C ILE A 16 -2.55 22.56 24.42
N VAL A 17 -3.42 21.60 24.14
CA VAL A 17 -3.11 20.16 24.19
C VAL A 17 -3.36 19.57 22.80
N VAL A 18 -2.42 18.78 22.29
CA VAL A 18 -2.53 18.13 20.99
C VAL A 18 -2.37 16.63 21.14
N PHE A 19 -3.28 15.91 20.49
CA PHE A 19 -3.22 14.46 20.36
C PHE A 19 -3.01 14.06 18.91
N LEU A 20 -2.12 13.10 18.69
CA LEU A 20 -1.95 12.43 17.40
C LEU A 20 -2.25 10.95 17.60
N ASN A 21 -3.22 10.42 16.87
CA ASN A 21 -3.65 9.02 16.98
C ASN A 21 -4.00 8.60 18.42
N GLY A 22 -4.51 9.54 19.21
CA GLY A 22 -4.87 9.34 20.62
C GLY A 22 -3.72 9.50 21.62
N GLU A 23 -2.47 9.69 21.19
CA GLU A 23 -1.33 10.00 22.05
C GLU A 23 -1.19 11.51 22.25
N GLU A 24 -0.99 11.98 23.49
CA GLU A 24 -0.64 13.38 23.76
C GLU A 24 0.78 13.66 23.24
N ILE A 25 0.91 14.58 22.28
CA ILE A 25 2.18 14.93 21.66
C ILE A 25 2.66 16.34 21.99
N TYR A 26 1.76 17.16 22.53
CA TYR A 26 2.03 18.54 22.89
C TYR A 26 1.10 18.98 24.01
N ASN A 27 1.64 19.63 25.04
CA ASN A 27 0.87 20.20 26.12
C ASN A 27 1.64 21.37 26.73
N LYS A 28 1.24 22.59 26.40
CA LYS A 28 1.86 23.81 26.92
C LYS A 28 0.81 24.81 27.34
N SER A 29 1.15 25.55 28.39
CA SER A 29 0.35 26.66 28.89
C SER A 29 1.17 27.93 29.05
N THR A 30 0.50 29.06 28.96
CA THR A 30 1.01 30.41 29.17
C THR A 30 0.06 31.17 30.10
N ILE A 31 0.62 32.05 30.93
CA ILE A 31 -0.13 32.90 31.85
C ILE A 31 0.21 34.36 31.49
N GLY A 32 -0.82 35.20 31.33
CA GLY A 32 -0.69 36.61 30.95
C GLY A 32 -0.75 36.85 29.44
N GLU A 33 -0.41 38.07 28.99
CA GLU A 33 -0.58 38.54 27.60
C GLU A 33 0.45 38.01 26.59
N LYS A 34 1.10 36.88 26.87
CA LYS A 34 2.05 36.27 25.92
C LYS A 34 1.37 35.10 25.22
N PRO A 35 0.87 35.30 23.98
CA PRO A 35 0.34 34.20 23.18
C PRO A 35 1.40 33.12 22.99
N LEU A 36 0.97 31.87 23.06
CA LEU A 36 1.82 30.71 22.80
C LEU A 36 2.02 30.56 21.28
N THR A 37 3.28 30.51 20.85
CA THR A 37 3.69 30.23 19.48
C THR A 37 4.81 29.19 19.50
N ASP A 38 4.66 28.13 18.73
CA ASP A 38 5.57 26.99 18.78
C ASP A 38 5.53 26.15 17.51
N VAL A 39 6.59 25.37 17.28
CA VAL A 39 6.68 24.40 16.17
C VAL A 39 7.09 23.05 16.74
N THR A 40 6.32 22.01 16.42
CA THR A 40 6.59 20.63 16.86
C THR A 40 6.81 19.74 15.65
N ASP A 41 7.91 19.00 15.62
CA ASP A 41 8.16 17.96 14.61
C ASP A 41 7.32 16.71 14.94
N LEU A 42 6.55 16.25 13.95
CA LEU A 42 5.67 15.10 14.06
C LEU A 42 6.19 13.88 13.29
N SER A 43 7.28 14.03 12.53
CA SER A 43 7.72 13.06 11.52
C SER A 43 7.88 11.63 12.06
N ALA A 44 8.46 11.49 13.26
CA ALA A 44 8.69 10.19 13.89
C ALA A 44 7.44 9.58 14.57
N LYS A 45 6.32 10.31 14.63
CA LYS A 45 5.09 9.91 15.34
C LYS A 45 3.96 9.50 14.39
N LEU A 46 4.14 9.70 13.09
CA LEU A 46 3.16 9.32 12.09
C LEU A 46 3.24 7.82 11.79
N VAL A 47 2.09 7.23 11.48
CA VAL A 47 1.98 5.85 11.01
C VAL A 47 1.57 5.83 9.54
N GLU A 48 1.86 4.72 8.85
CA GLU A 48 1.28 4.47 7.53
C GLU A 48 -0.25 4.35 7.64
N GLY A 49 -0.97 4.87 6.63
CA GLY A 49 -2.43 4.91 6.62
C GLY A 49 -2.99 6.15 7.32
N ASP A 50 -4.14 5.99 7.95
CA ASP A 50 -4.88 7.10 8.56
C ASP A 50 -4.18 7.63 9.83
N ASN A 51 -4.00 8.94 9.87
CA ASN A 51 -3.57 9.66 11.06
C ASN A 51 -4.63 10.70 11.43
N THR A 52 -4.92 10.84 12.72
CA THR A 52 -5.85 11.85 13.24
C THR A 52 -5.13 12.78 14.21
N LEU A 53 -5.17 14.07 13.92
CA LEU A 53 -4.67 15.12 14.79
C LEU A 53 -5.84 15.84 15.46
N LEU A 54 -5.78 15.99 16.78
CA LEU A 54 -6.78 16.66 17.59
C LEU A 54 -6.10 17.78 18.39
N ILE A 55 -6.57 19.02 18.24
CA ILE A 55 -6.06 20.19 18.95
C ILE A 55 -7.15 20.74 19.86
N LEU A 56 -6.85 20.78 21.17
CA LEU A 56 -7.70 21.34 22.21
C LEU A 56 -7.09 22.65 22.71
N GLY A 57 -7.79 23.76 22.50
CA GLY A 57 -7.49 25.04 23.15
C GLY A 57 -8.32 25.17 24.42
N ILE A 58 -7.67 25.37 25.55
CA ILE A 58 -8.33 25.51 26.85
C ILE A 58 -8.19 26.96 27.29
N ASN A 59 -9.33 27.65 27.38
CA ASN A 59 -9.40 29.04 27.83
C ASN A 59 -9.94 29.12 29.26
N TRP A 60 -9.31 29.94 30.09
CA TRP A 60 -9.70 30.18 31.49
C TRP A 60 -10.57 31.43 31.67
N GLY A 61 -10.80 32.22 30.63
CA GLY A 61 -11.79 33.30 30.62
C GLY A 61 -11.54 34.36 29.53
N GLY A 62 -12.57 35.13 29.20
CA GLY A 62 -12.49 36.16 28.15
C GLY A 62 -12.41 35.59 26.72
N PRO A 63 -12.14 36.42 25.71
CA PRO A 63 -11.92 35.97 24.33
C PRO A 63 -10.76 34.98 24.24
N SER A 64 -10.81 34.05 23.29
CA SER A 64 -9.71 33.13 23.00
C SER A 64 -9.52 32.89 21.51
N THR A 65 -8.27 32.62 21.14
CA THR A 65 -7.88 32.22 19.79
C THR A 65 -6.79 31.14 19.84
N PHE A 66 -6.74 30.34 18.80
CA PHE A 66 -5.51 29.67 18.36
C PHE A 66 -5.53 29.53 16.84
N LYS A 67 -4.36 29.62 16.21
CA LYS A 67 -4.22 29.42 14.77
C LYS A 67 -2.91 28.73 14.46
N GLY A 68 -2.74 28.33 13.21
CA GLY A 68 -1.55 27.63 12.79
C GLY A 68 -1.74 26.85 11.51
N TYR A 69 -0.85 25.90 11.30
CA TYR A 69 -0.93 24.97 10.18
C TYR A 69 -0.22 23.67 10.51
N LEU A 70 -0.76 22.58 9.98
CA LEU A 70 -0.10 21.28 9.86
C LEU A 70 0.57 21.22 8.50
N THR A 71 1.85 20.86 8.46
CA THR A 71 2.57 20.56 7.22
C THR A 71 2.87 19.06 7.17
N VAL A 72 2.53 18.40 6.06
CA VAL A 72 2.87 16.98 5.81
C VAL A 72 3.41 16.88 4.38
N ASN A 73 4.66 16.46 4.23
CA ASN A 73 5.36 16.36 2.94
C ASN A 73 5.22 17.63 2.07
N GLY A 74 5.24 18.81 2.70
CA GLY A 74 5.07 20.10 2.05
C GLY A 74 3.62 20.53 1.77
N ALA A 75 2.63 19.63 1.90
CA ALA A 75 1.22 20.02 1.89
C ALA A 75 0.86 20.71 3.20
N VAL A 76 0.08 21.79 3.14
CA VAL A 76 -0.23 22.65 4.30
C VAL A 76 -1.74 22.66 4.56
N SER A 77 -2.14 22.25 5.77
CA SER A 77 -3.51 22.32 6.32
C SER A 77 -3.58 23.45 7.35
N PRO A 78 -4.08 24.65 7.00
CA PRO A 78 -4.21 25.76 7.94
C PRO A 78 -5.42 25.59 8.87
N PHE A 79 -5.31 26.17 10.07
CA PHE A 79 -6.43 26.25 11.00
C PHE A 79 -6.45 27.57 11.75
N HIS A 80 -7.65 28.04 12.09
CA HIS A 80 -7.88 29.17 12.97
C HIS A 80 -9.19 28.95 13.72
N LYS A 81 -9.14 28.96 15.05
CA LYS A 81 -10.30 28.94 15.94
C LYS A 81 -10.27 30.17 16.82
N MET A 82 -11.44 30.80 16.97
CA MET A 82 -11.61 32.00 17.76
C MET A 82 -12.97 31.98 18.43
N TYR A 83 -13.02 32.55 19.63
CA TYR A 83 -14.23 32.75 20.40
C TYR A 83 -14.14 34.10 21.12
N ASP A 84 -15.19 34.90 21.05
CA ASP A 84 -15.20 36.31 21.47
C ASP A 84 -15.97 36.57 22.77
N ALA A 85 -16.57 35.54 23.39
CA ALA A 85 -17.43 35.74 24.56
C ALA A 85 -16.67 35.65 25.90
N MET A 86 -17.30 36.17 26.96
CA MET A 86 -16.67 36.32 28.28
C MET A 86 -16.57 35.04 29.13
N ALA A 87 -17.20 33.94 28.71
CA ALA A 87 -17.22 32.68 29.48
C ALA A 87 -16.15 31.68 28.99
N PRO A 88 -15.47 30.95 29.89
CA PRO A 88 -14.48 29.96 29.49
C PRO A 88 -15.13 28.85 28.65
N ARG A 89 -14.56 28.61 27.46
CA ARG A 89 -14.94 27.52 26.56
C ARG A 89 -13.69 26.88 25.97
N GLY A 90 -13.74 25.58 25.75
CA GLY A 90 -12.75 24.89 24.94
C GLY A 90 -12.94 25.21 23.46
N LEU A 91 -11.83 25.40 22.75
CA LEU A 91 -11.78 25.45 21.30
C LEU A 91 -11.29 24.10 20.79
N LEU A 92 -11.89 23.60 19.70
CA LEU A 92 -11.52 22.31 19.11
C LEU A 92 -11.24 22.46 17.62
N TRP A 93 -10.16 21.83 17.17
CA TRP A 93 -9.90 21.54 15.77
C TRP A 93 -9.39 20.10 15.62
N SER A 94 -9.76 19.46 14.53
CA SER A 94 -9.29 18.11 14.19
C SER A 94 -9.09 18.00 12.70
N ASP A 95 -8.14 17.17 12.29
CA ASP A 95 -7.94 16.78 10.90
C ASP A 95 -7.54 15.31 10.81
N THR A 96 -7.94 14.66 9.73
CA THR A 96 -7.58 13.28 9.41
C THR A 96 -6.88 13.29 8.07
N PHE A 97 -5.67 12.74 8.02
CA PHE A 97 -4.85 12.71 6.83
C PHE A 97 -4.20 11.35 6.65
N VAL A 98 -4.01 10.96 5.40
CA VAL A 98 -3.44 9.66 5.04
C VAL A 98 -1.96 9.84 4.76
N ILE A 99 -1.12 9.14 5.51
CA ILE A 99 0.25 8.91 5.11
C ILE A 99 0.23 7.71 4.17
N GLN A 100 0.35 8.00 2.88
CA GLN A 100 0.57 6.97 1.89
C GLN A 100 1.84 6.22 2.30
N GLY A 101 1.70 4.93 2.61
CA GLY A 101 2.85 4.05 2.61
C GLY A 101 3.49 4.06 1.22
N GLU A 102 4.73 3.61 1.13
CA GLU A 102 5.12 3.04 -0.14
C GLU A 102 4.14 1.89 -0.37
N CYS A 103 3.27 1.97 -1.39
CA CYS A 103 2.47 0.83 -1.80
C CYS A 103 3.45 -0.33 -1.88
N PRO A 104 3.32 -1.38 -1.02
CA PRO A 104 4.34 -2.38 -0.93
C PRO A 104 4.54 -2.89 -2.34
N ASN A 105 5.75 -2.75 -2.88
CA ASN A 105 6.06 -3.30 -4.20
C ASN A 105 6.16 -4.81 -4.03
N VAL A 106 5.00 -5.43 -3.89
CA VAL A 106 4.75 -6.85 -3.66
C VAL A 106 3.89 -7.36 -4.80
N PRO A 107 3.99 -8.66 -5.13
CA PRO A 107 3.11 -9.23 -6.12
C PRO A 107 1.65 -9.13 -5.67
N VAL A 108 0.76 -8.97 -6.64
CA VAL A 108 -0.68 -9.01 -6.46
C VAL A 108 -1.30 -9.96 -7.47
N LEU A 109 -2.38 -10.64 -7.08
CA LEU A 109 -3.16 -11.47 -8.00
C LEU A 109 -4.24 -10.62 -8.64
N ASN A 110 -4.29 -10.67 -9.97
CA ASN A 110 -5.37 -10.08 -10.74
C ASN A 110 -6.12 -11.19 -11.48
N ARG A 111 -7.45 -11.09 -11.47
CA ARG A 111 -8.30 -11.93 -12.31
C ARG A 111 -8.46 -11.27 -13.67
N VAL A 112 -8.18 -12.01 -14.73
CA VAL A 112 -8.23 -11.57 -16.13
C VAL A 112 -9.00 -12.60 -16.96
N THR A 113 -9.43 -12.25 -18.17
CA THR A 113 -10.03 -13.23 -19.09
C THR A 113 -8.95 -14.18 -19.62
N SER A 114 -9.26 -15.45 -19.83
CA SER A 114 -8.26 -16.44 -20.27
C SER A 114 -7.52 -16.01 -21.54
N GLY A 115 -8.24 -15.55 -22.57
CA GLY A 115 -7.65 -15.09 -23.83
C GLY A 115 -7.02 -13.68 -23.82
N SER A 116 -6.81 -13.03 -22.67
CA SER A 116 -6.13 -11.72 -22.63
C SER A 116 -4.61 -11.80 -22.43
N HIS A 117 -4.04 -13.01 -22.51
CA HIS A 117 -2.59 -13.17 -22.51
C HIS A 117 -1.96 -12.55 -23.77
N PRO A 118 -0.71 -12.09 -23.72
CA PRO A 118 0.07 -11.81 -24.93
C PRO A 118 0.38 -13.10 -25.72
N GLU A 119 1.11 -13.02 -26.83
CA GLU A 119 1.44 -14.20 -27.64
C GLU A 119 2.12 -15.32 -26.81
N ILE A 120 1.52 -16.51 -26.80
CA ILE A 120 2.02 -17.68 -26.07
C ILE A 120 3.17 -18.31 -26.87
N PRO A 121 4.32 -18.62 -26.25
CA PRO A 121 5.37 -19.43 -26.87
C PRO A 121 4.86 -20.77 -27.44
N GLU A 122 5.35 -21.18 -28.61
CA GLU A 122 4.79 -22.31 -29.39
C GLU A 122 4.69 -23.65 -28.63
N GLU A 123 5.52 -23.89 -27.62
CA GLU A 123 5.53 -25.12 -26.83
C GLU A 123 4.52 -25.13 -25.66
N LEU A 124 3.86 -24.00 -25.41
CA LEU A 124 2.99 -23.77 -24.26
C LEU A 124 1.53 -23.67 -24.69
N ILE A 125 0.64 -23.99 -23.75
CA ILE A 125 -0.80 -23.89 -23.94
C ILE A 125 -1.44 -23.19 -22.75
N GLU A 126 -2.44 -22.36 -23.04
CA GLU A 126 -3.34 -21.85 -22.02
C GLU A 126 -4.15 -22.99 -21.39
N GLY A 127 -4.40 -22.89 -20.10
CA GLY A 127 -5.15 -23.91 -19.39
C GLY A 127 -5.30 -23.54 -17.93
N PHE A 128 -6.32 -22.73 -17.66
CA PHE A 128 -6.80 -22.49 -16.31
C PHE A 128 -8.08 -23.29 -16.13
N SER A 129 -8.02 -24.41 -15.41
CA SER A 129 -9.19 -25.27 -15.18
C SER A 129 -10.14 -24.62 -14.15
N ASP A 130 -11.43 -24.93 -14.23
CA ASP A 130 -12.43 -24.47 -13.25
C ASP A 130 -12.30 -25.13 -11.85
N GLY A 131 -11.30 -25.99 -11.67
CA GLY A 131 -10.96 -26.62 -10.40
C GLY A 131 -9.95 -27.76 -10.56
N ALA A 132 -9.43 -28.25 -9.45
CA ALA A 132 -8.39 -29.29 -9.40
C ALA A 132 -8.75 -30.59 -10.14
N GLU A 133 -10.04 -30.95 -10.18
CA GLU A 133 -10.54 -32.16 -10.84
C GLU A 133 -11.33 -31.85 -12.12
N SER A 134 -11.39 -30.57 -12.53
CA SER A 134 -12.16 -30.15 -13.69
C SER A 134 -11.42 -30.47 -14.99
N LEU A 135 -12.15 -30.96 -15.98
CA LEU A 135 -11.69 -31.02 -17.38
C LEU A 135 -12.15 -29.80 -18.18
N ASP A 136 -12.98 -28.96 -17.60
CA ASP A 136 -13.45 -27.71 -18.19
C ASP A 136 -12.49 -26.56 -17.84
N PHE A 137 -12.19 -25.74 -18.83
CA PHE A 137 -11.39 -24.52 -18.67
C PHE A 137 -12.26 -23.32 -18.29
N SER A 138 -11.71 -22.47 -17.45
CA SER A 138 -12.32 -21.23 -17.01
C SER A 138 -12.18 -20.13 -18.05
N ASP A 139 -13.21 -19.31 -18.19
CA ASP A 139 -13.16 -18.06 -18.95
C ASP A 139 -12.28 -16.99 -18.29
N ASN A 140 -11.87 -17.22 -17.03
CA ASN A 140 -11.05 -16.28 -16.27
C ASN A 140 -9.85 -16.98 -15.61
N CYS A 141 -8.69 -16.34 -15.67
CA CYS A 141 -7.45 -16.80 -15.07
C CYS A 141 -6.99 -15.86 -13.97
N GLU A 142 -6.18 -16.37 -13.05
CA GLU A 142 -5.38 -15.55 -12.14
C GLU A 142 -3.99 -15.33 -12.74
N VAL A 143 -3.51 -14.09 -12.69
CA VAL A 143 -2.15 -13.69 -13.07
C VAL A 143 -1.52 -12.90 -11.95
N ILE A 144 -0.19 -12.89 -11.89
CA ILE A 144 0.54 -12.09 -10.91
C ILE A 144 0.98 -10.80 -11.58
N HIS A 145 0.71 -9.64 -10.97
CA HIS A 145 1.34 -8.38 -11.37
C HIS A 145 2.38 -7.97 -10.34
N TRP A 146 3.58 -7.64 -10.81
CA TRP A 146 4.64 -7.15 -9.93
C TRP A 146 5.76 -6.46 -10.71
N ASN A 147 6.29 -5.34 -10.19
CA ASN A 147 7.38 -4.60 -10.81
C ASN A 147 7.14 -4.15 -12.27
N GLY A 148 5.88 -3.94 -12.67
CA GLY A 148 5.52 -3.58 -14.04
C GLY A 148 5.55 -4.76 -15.03
N TYR A 149 5.56 -5.99 -14.51
CA TYR A 149 5.43 -7.22 -15.29
C TYR A 149 4.14 -7.95 -14.94
N THR A 150 3.64 -8.71 -15.92
CA THR A 150 2.55 -9.67 -15.76
C THR A 150 3.09 -11.08 -15.90
N TYR A 151 2.91 -11.91 -14.88
CA TYR A 151 3.35 -13.30 -14.89
C TYR A 151 2.15 -14.21 -15.14
N TRP A 152 2.25 -14.98 -16.21
CA TRP A 152 1.31 -16.02 -16.58
C TRP A 152 1.93 -17.38 -16.31
N ALA A 153 1.12 -18.34 -15.86
CA ALA A 153 1.53 -19.73 -15.75
C ALA A 153 0.79 -20.56 -16.81
N PHE A 154 1.56 -21.22 -17.66
CA PHE A 154 1.07 -22.05 -18.76
C PHE A 154 1.46 -23.51 -18.56
N SER A 155 0.73 -24.41 -19.20
CA SER A 155 1.12 -25.82 -19.31
C SER A 155 1.92 -26.06 -20.59
N TYR A 156 2.70 -27.13 -20.64
CA TYR A 156 3.40 -27.54 -21.86
C TYR A 156 2.49 -28.41 -22.73
N MET A 157 2.56 -28.22 -24.05
CA MET A 157 1.77 -29.00 -25.02
C MET A 157 2.10 -30.49 -25.04
N ASP A 158 3.29 -30.88 -24.58
CA ASP A 158 3.71 -32.29 -24.48
C ASP A 158 3.17 -32.99 -23.22
N ASN A 159 2.30 -32.32 -22.45
CA ASN A 159 1.61 -32.85 -21.29
C ASN A 159 2.57 -33.37 -20.19
N ARG A 160 3.78 -32.80 -20.11
CA ARG A 160 4.65 -33.03 -18.95
C ARG A 160 4.05 -32.37 -17.72
N GLU A 161 4.35 -32.94 -16.56
CA GLU A 161 3.96 -32.41 -15.25
C GLU A 161 4.85 -31.22 -14.84
N SER A 162 4.82 -30.16 -15.65
CA SER A 162 5.50 -28.88 -15.42
C SER A 162 4.61 -27.70 -15.79
N LEU A 163 4.79 -26.59 -15.07
CA LEU A 163 4.28 -25.27 -15.45
C LEU A 163 5.42 -24.39 -15.98
N ALA A 164 5.13 -23.59 -16.99
CA ALA A 164 5.98 -22.50 -17.44
C ALA A 164 5.45 -21.18 -16.88
N ILE A 165 6.23 -20.52 -16.02
CA ILE A 165 5.94 -19.19 -15.49
C ILE A 165 6.61 -18.20 -16.42
N VAL A 166 5.81 -17.48 -17.21
CA VAL A 166 6.24 -16.55 -18.25
C VAL A 166 5.97 -15.13 -17.80
N ALA A 167 6.98 -14.27 -17.90
CA ALA A 167 6.86 -12.86 -17.59
C ALA A 167 6.73 -12.05 -18.89
N PHE A 168 5.77 -11.13 -18.89
CA PHE A 168 5.60 -10.12 -19.95
C PHE A 168 5.73 -8.72 -19.38
N ASP A 169 6.33 -7.81 -20.14
CA ASP A 169 6.35 -6.38 -19.81
C ASP A 169 4.99 -5.69 -20.12
N ASN A 170 4.92 -4.38 -19.87
CA ASN A 170 3.71 -3.59 -20.12
C ASN A 170 3.31 -3.48 -21.60
N ASP A 171 4.25 -3.72 -22.53
CA ASP A 171 4.01 -3.75 -23.97
C ASP A 171 3.58 -5.15 -24.45
N GLY A 172 3.50 -6.13 -23.54
CA GLY A 172 3.15 -7.51 -23.82
C GLY A 172 4.31 -8.32 -24.41
N GLN A 173 5.56 -7.84 -24.33
CA GLN A 173 6.72 -8.57 -24.81
C GLN A 173 7.18 -9.58 -23.76
N LEU A 174 7.55 -10.78 -24.21
CA LEU A 174 8.12 -11.80 -23.35
C LEU A 174 9.50 -11.36 -22.85
N VAL A 175 9.64 -11.25 -21.52
CA VAL A 175 10.92 -10.87 -20.88
C VAL A 175 11.63 -12.04 -20.22
N GLY A 176 10.92 -13.14 -19.99
CA GLY A 176 11.54 -14.43 -19.72
C GLY A 176 10.55 -15.50 -19.25
N LYS A 177 11.10 -16.67 -18.92
CA LYS A 177 10.35 -17.89 -18.68
C LYS A 177 11.09 -18.81 -17.71
N ILE A 178 10.38 -19.38 -16.74
CA ILE A 178 10.90 -20.37 -15.80
C ILE A 178 10.04 -21.63 -15.87
N GLU A 179 10.66 -22.79 -16.08
CA GLU A 179 9.99 -24.08 -15.92
C GLU A 179 10.04 -24.54 -14.46
N LYS A 180 8.90 -25.01 -13.94
CA LYS A 180 8.78 -25.63 -12.62
C LYS A 180 8.05 -26.97 -12.74
N LYS A 181 8.74 -28.04 -12.33
CA LYS A 181 8.20 -29.40 -12.33
C LYS A 181 7.32 -29.65 -11.10
N GLY A 182 6.27 -30.44 -11.27
CA GLY A 182 5.43 -30.94 -10.18
C GLY A 182 3.95 -30.52 -10.24
N ALA A 183 3.51 -29.84 -11.30
CA ALA A 183 2.11 -29.54 -11.57
C ALA A 183 1.92 -29.27 -13.07
N HIS A 184 0.70 -29.49 -13.58
CA HIS A 184 0.23 -29.04 -14.90
C HIS A 184 -1.26 -28.69 -14.78
N PHE A 185 -1.84 -28.02 -15.78
CA PHE A 185 -3.24 -27.55 -15.79
C PHE A 185 -3.60 -26.75 -14.54
N LEU A 186 -3.13 -25.50 -14.51
CA LEU A 186 -3.34 -24.57 -13.40
C LEU A 186 -4.83 -24.38 -13.12
N TRP A 187 -5.23 -24.21 -11.87
CA TRP A 187 -6.62 -23.81 -11.53
C TRP A 187 -6.67 -22.77 -10.40
N GLN A 188 -5.54 -22.53 -9.71
CA GLN A 188 -5.45 -21.54 -8.65
C GLN A 188 -4.01 -21.05 -8.46
N ILE A 189 -3.86 -19.78 -8.09
CA ILE A 189 -2.62 -19.20 -7.57
C ILE A 189 -2.90 -18.65 -6.16
N SER A 190 -1.94 -18.80 -5.24
CA SER A 190 -1.98 -18.14 -3.94
C SER A 190 -0.69 -17.38 -3.66
N LEU A 191 -0.81 -16.25 -2.95
CA LEU A 191 0.31 -15.45 -2.47
C LEU A 191 0.36 -15.50 -0.94
N ASP A 192 1.54 -15.73 -0.39
CA ASP A 192 1.83 -15.55 1.02
C ASP A 192 2.86 -14.43 1.20
N HIS A 193 2.39 -13.29 1.70
CA HIS A 193 3.20 -12.09 1.88
C HIS A 193 4.14 -12.18 3.09
N ALA A 194 3.84 -13.04 4.06
CA ALA A 194 4.68 -13.24 5.23
C ALA A 194 5.89 -14.10 4.88
N SER A 195 5.67 -15.21 4.17
CA SER A 195 6.76 -16.09 3.69
C SER A 195 7.39 -15.64 2.37
N LYS A 196 6.80 -14.65 1.69
CA LYS A 196 7.21 -14.15 0.37
C LYS A 196 7.26 -15.26 -0.68
N THR A 197 6.20 -16.06 -0.72
CA THR A 197 6.05 -17.17 -1.65
C THR A 197 4.81 -17.01 -2.52
N VAL A 198 4.82 -17.70 -3.65
CA VAL A 198 3.67 -17.94 -4.50
C VAL A 198 3.51 -19.44 -4.70
N THR A 199 2.27 -19.92 -4.63
CA THR A 199 1.95 -21.33 -4.90
C THR A 199 0.99 -21.42 -6.07
N PHE A 200 1.32 -22.28 -7.03
CA PHE A 200 0.51 -22.57 -8.21
C PHE A 200 -0.05 -23.97 -8.04
N TYR A 201 -1.38 -24.09 -8.08
CA TYR A 201 -2.07 -25.36 -7.95
C TYR A 201 -2.57 -25.81 -9.31
N GLY A 202 -2.15 -27.00 -9.69
CA GLY A 202 -2.58 -27.70 -10.89
C GLY A 202 -3.59 -28.82 -10.59
N GLN A 203 -3.82 -29.63 -11.60
CA GLN A 203 -4.70 -30.78 -11.54
C GLN A 203 -4.37 -31.71 -10.35
N HIS A 204 -5.39 -32.35 -9.77
CA HIS A 204 -5.29 -33.22 -8.59
C HIS A 204 -4.66 -32.54 -7.36
N ASN A 205 -4.68 -31.20 -7.30
CA ASN A 205 -4.01 -30.38 -6.27
C ASN A 205 -2.48 -30.59 -6.20
N HIS A 206 -1.88 -31.10 -7.27
CA HIS A 206 -0.44 -31.02 -7.44
C HIS A 206 -0.05 -29.56 -7.50
N HIS A 207 1.05 -29.18 -6.86
CA HIS A 207 1.40 -27.78 -6.74
C HIS A 207 2.90 -27.57 -6.75
N ILE A 208 3.28 -26.37 -7.16
CA ILE A 208 4.63 -25.85 -7.08
C ILE A 208 4.60 -24.59 -6.20
N THR A 209 5.57 -24.46 -5.32
CA THR A 209 5.79 -23.23 -4.53
C THR A 209 7.14 -22.65 -4.92
N MET A 210 7.18 -21.34 -5.14
CA MET A 210 8.41 -20.61 -5.44
C MET A 210 8.48 -19.31 -4.65
N GLY A 211 9.71 -18.85 -4.40
CA GLY A 211 9.93 -17.57 -3.73
C GLY A 211 9.69 -16.40 -4.68
N TRP A 212 9.29 -15.24 -4.15
CA TRP A 212 9.11 -14.04 -4.98
C TRP A 212 10.39 -13.65 -5.74
N GLU A 213 11.58 -13.85 -5.17
CA GLU A 213 12.85 -13.54 -5.87
C GLU A 213 13.02 -14.30 -7.20
N GLU A 214 12.41 -15.48 -7.33
CA GLU A 214 12.45 -16.25 -8.57
C GLU A 214 11.59 -15.61 -9.67
N LEU A 215 10.48 -14.94 -9.31
CA LEU A 215 9.72 -14.14 -10.27
C LEU A 215 10.57 -12.98 -10.80
N LYS A 216 11.37 -12.32 -9.95
CA LYS A 216 12.30 -11.27 -10.44
C LYS A 216 13.34 -11.83 -11.40
N ALA A 217 13.93 -12.99 -11.08
CA ALA A 217 14.92 -13.63 -11.93
C ALA A 217 14.35 -13.97 -13.33
N CYS A 218 13.06 -14.31 -13.42
CA CYS A 218 12.34 -14.52 -14.68
C CYS A 218 12.46 -13.32 -15.64
N CYS A 219 12.65 -12.10 -15.13
CA CYS A 219 12.71 -10.88 -15.93
C CYS A 219 14.16 -10.39 -16.22
N GLN A 220 15.20 -11.10 -15.78
CA GLN A 220 16.58 -10.59 -15.80
C GLN A 220 17.39 -10.92 -17.07
N GLU A 221 16.80 -11.46 -18.14
CA GLU A 221 17.56 -11.84 -19.34
C GLU A 221 17.60 -10.80 -20.48
N SER A 222 17.02 -9.60 -20.33
CA SER A 222 16.98 -8.60 -21.42
C SER A 222 17.52 -7.20 -21.05
N MET A 223 18.70 -7.12 -20.44
CA MET A 223 19.52 -5.90 -20.53
C MET A 223 20.91 -6.23 -21.10
N PRO A 224 21.17 -6.01 -22.40
CA PRO A 224 22.54 -5.84 -22.84
C PRO A 224 23.13 -4.57 -22.20
N ALA A 225 24.41 -4.68 -21.81
CA ALA A 225 25.22 -3.62 -21.19
C ALA A 225 25.41 -2.38 -22.07
#